data_AF-A0A2V9FPE0-F1
#
_entry.id   AF-A0A2V9FPE0-F1
#
_cell.length_a   1.000
_cell.length_b   1.000
_cell.length_c   1.000
_cell.angle_alpha   90.00
_cell.angle_beta   90.00
_cell.angle_gamma   90.00
#
_symmetry.space_group_name_H-M   'P 1'
#
loop_
_entity.id
_entity.type
_entity.pdbx_description
1 polymer ?
#
loop_
_entity_poly.entity_id
_entity_poly.type
_entity_poly.pdbx_seq_one_letter_code
_entity_poly.pdbx_strand_id
1 'polypeptide(L)'
;MIHSDELLAVAKRIFWFGASEEALEFPLRFLTYAMTYATDEDIEILKKYFTDDDFKAALDDPAPGIFDQSSWTKWNQRYGRTPIPPLPKRRIPGVDPTEVADLFPAKS
;
A
#
# COMPACT_ATOMS: atom_id res chain seq x y z
N MET A 1 -13.16 11.82 -12.93
CA MET A 1 -12.55 12.83 -12.04
C MET A 1 -11.43 13.49 -12.83
N ILE A 2 -11.28 14.83 -12.80
CA ILE A 2 -10.15 15.47 -13.50
C ILE A 2 -8.99 15.51 -12.53
N HIS A 3 -7.91 14.79 -12.83
CA HIS A 3 -6.68 14.79 -12.03
C HIS A 3 -5.71 15.86 -12.57
N SER A 4 -4.90 16.44 -11.69
CA SER A 4 -3.83 17.36 -12.12
C SER A 4 -2.72 16.59 -12.83
N ASP A 5 -2.03 17.25 -13.77
CA ASP A 5 -0.88 16.66 -14.47
C ASP A 5 0.23 16.26 -13.49
N GLU A 6 0.40 17.01 -12.40
CA GLU A 6 1.35 16.71 -11.32
C GLU A 6 1.01 15.38 -10.63
N LEU A 7 -0.27 15.18 -10.27
CA LEU A 7 -0.74 13.94 -9.64
C LEU A 7 -0.62 12.75 -10.59
N LEU A 8 -0.99 12.92 -11.87
CA LEU A 8 -0.85 11.88 -12.89
C LEU A 8 0.61 11.48 -13.11
N ALA A 9 1.53 12.45 -13.12
CA ALA A 9 2.96 12.18 -13.25
C ALA A 9 3.51 11.36 -12.07
N VAL A 10 3.10 11.66 -10.84
CA VAL A 10 3.46 10.86 -9.66
C VAL A 10 2.82 9.46 -9.74
N ALA A 11 1.53 9.40 -10.08
CA ALA A 11 0.81 8.14 -10.18
C ALA A 11 1.46 7.19 -11.19
N LYS A 12 1.93 7.71 -12.33
CA LYS A 12 2.65 6.92 -13.35
C LYS A 12 4.00 6.38 -12.87
N ARG A 13 4.72 7.10 -12.00
CA ARG A 13 5.99 6.62 -11.42
C ARG A 13 5.74 5.47 -10.44
N ILE A 14 4.72 5.61 -9.60
CA ILE A 14 4.36 4.63 -8.57
C ILE A 14 3.68 3.39 -9.18
N PHE A 15 2.79 3.60 -10.14
CA PHE A 15 2.01 2.58 -10.82
C PHE A 15 2.48 2.41 -12.27
N TRP A 16 3.73 2.00 -12.45
CA TRP A 16 4.41 1.95 -13.76
C TRP A 16 3.87 0.87 -14.72
N PHE A 17 3.03 -0.04 -14.23
CA PHE A 17 2.55 -1.21 -14.97
C PHE A 17 1.12 -1.05 -15.51
N GLY A 18 0.48 0.11 -15.33
CA GLY A 18 -0.85 0.39 -15.87
C GLY A 18 -1.10 1.88 -16.08
N ALA A 19 -2.36 2.25 -16.29
CA ALA A 19 -2.75 3.65 -16.48
C ALA A 19 -2.78 4.40 -15.14
N SER A 20 -2.22 5.61 -15.10
CA SER A 20 -2.22 6.48 -13.91
C SER A 20 -3.63 6.82 -13.44
N GLU A 21 -4.53 7.05 -14.38
CA GLU A 21 -5.93 7.39 -14.16
C GLU A 21 -6.66 6.22 -13.49
N GLU A 22 -6.47 5.00 -14.00
CA GLU A 22 -7.05 3.78 -13.42
C GLU A 22 -6.54 3.54 -12.00
N ALA A 23 -5.25 3.79 -11.74
CA ALA A 23 -4.71 3.66 -10.38
C ALA A 23 -5.43 4.59 -9.40
N LEU A 24 -5.72 5.82 -9.80
CA LEU A 24 -6.38 6.83 -8.98
C LEU A 24 -7.88 6.59 -8.77
N GLU A 25 -8.52 5.73 -9.58
CA GLU A 25 -9.89 5.26 -9.32
C GLU A 25 -9.97 4.36 -8.06
N PHE A 26 -8.84 3.78 -7.64
CA PHE A 26 -8.74 2.91 -6.46
C PHE A 26 -7.74 3.48 -5.44
N PRO A 27 -8.07 4.59 -4.74
CA PRO A 27 -7.11 5.36 -3.96
C PRO A 27 -6.44 4.56 -2.83
N LEU A 28 -7.13 3.67 -2.12
CA LEU A 28 -6.51 2.86 -1.06
C LEU A 28 -5.45 1.91 -1.62
N ARG A 29 -5.73 1.29 -2.77
CA ARG A 29 -4.77 0.42 -3.45
C ARG A 29 -3.60 1.23 -3.98
N PHE A 30 -3.86 2.38 -4.59
CA PHE A 30 -2.82 3.29 -5.04
C PHE A 30 -1.92 3.76 -3.89
N LEU A 31 -2.50 4.18 -2.76
CA LEU A 31 -1.74 4.58 -1.58
C LEU A 31 -0.94 3.42 -1.00
N THR A 32 -1.43 2.18 -1.08
CA THR A 32 -0.62 1.00 -0.73
C THR A 32 0.64 0.92 -1.60
N TYR A 33 0.53 1.11 -2.92
CA TYR A 33 1.71 1.17 -3.80
C TYR A 33 2.60 2.36 -3.49
N ALA A 34 2.01 3.54 -3.24
CA ALA A 34 2.76 4.75 -2.93
C ALA A 34 3.59 4.58 -1.65
N MET A 35 2.99 4.01 -0.62
CA MET A 35 3.66 3.79 0.67
C MET A 35 4.83 2.80 0.57
N THR A 36 4.80 1.89 -0.41
CA THR A 36 5.91 0.97 -0.68
C THR A 36 6.97 1.55 -1.62
N TYR A 37 6.56 2.15 -2.74
CA TYR A 37 7.45 2.42 -3.88
C TYR A 37 7.71 3.90 -4.17
N ALA A 38 6.95 4.82 -3.57
CA ALA A 38 7.12 6.25 -3.83
C ALA A 38 8.42 6.78 -3.18
N THR A 39 9.03 7.79 -3.82
CA THR A 39 10.10 8.57 -3.19
C THR A 39 9.53 9.52 -2.14
N ASP A 40 10.38 10.10 -1.28
CA ASP A 40 9.92 11.11 -0.31
C ASP A 40 9.34 12.36 -1.02
N GLU A 41 9.89 12.73 -2.18
CA GLU A 41 9.39 13.83 -3.03
C GLU A 41 8.00 13.52 -3.58
N ASP A 42 7.77 12.28 -4.03
CA ASP A 42 6.45 11.81 -4.46
C ASP A 42 5.44 11.90 -3.31
N ILE A 43 5.83 11.49 -2.09
CA ILE A 43 4.97 11.55 -0.90
C ILE A 43 4.58 13.00 -0.56
N GLU A 44 5.50 13.96 -0.65
CA GLU A 44 5.19 15.37 -0.40
C GLU A 44 4.22 15.95 -1.45
N ILE A 45 4.29 15.49 -2.70
CA ILE A 45 3.29 15.84 -3.70
C ILE A 45 1.94 15.19 -3.36
N LEU A 46 1.93 13.90 -3.04
CA LEU A 46 0.70 13.16 -2.73
C LEU A 46 -0.06 13.76 -1.55
N LYS A 47 0.64 14.28 -0.54
CA LYS A 47 0.03 14.99 0.60
C LYS A 47 -0.75 16.25 0.23
N LYS A 48 -0.60 16.80 -0.97
CA LYS A 48 -1.45 17.89 -1.48
C LYS A 48 -2.85 17.39 -1.87
N TYR A 49 -2.98 16.09 -2.15
CA TYR A 49 -4.19 15.47 -2.70
C TYR A 49 -4.81 14.44 -1.75
N PHE A 50 -4.01 13.83 -0.86
CA PHE A 50 -4.43 12.83 0.13
C PHE A 50 -4.11 13.30 1.54
N THR A 51 -5.03 13.04 2.46
CA THR A 51 -4.89 13.36 3.87
C THR A 51 -4.17 12.25 4.61
N ASP A 52 -3.64 12.55 5.80
CA ASP A 52 -3.07 11.52 6.69
C ASP A 52 -4.07 10.41 7.01
N ASP A 53 -5.37 10.72 7.02
CA ASP A 53 -6.42 9.72 7.26
C ASP A 53 -6.60 8.76 6.07
N ASP A 54 -6.37 9.22 4.83
CA ASP A 54 -6.33 8.33 3.66
C ASP A 54 -5.16 7.34 3.74
N PHE A 55 -3.98 7.81 4.19
CA PHE A 55 -2.84 6.93 4.41
C PHE A 55 -3.07 5.93 5.55
N LYS A 56 -3.75 6.35 6.64
CA LYS A 56 -4.14 5.43 7.71
C LYS A 56 -5.15 4.40 7.22
N ALA A 57 -6.13 4.81 6.42
CA ALA A 57 -7.11 3.90 5.81
C ALA A 57 -6.43 2.85 4.94
N ALA A 58 -5.38 3.22 4.18
CA ALA A 58 -4.58 2.26 3.41
C ALA A 58 -3.79 1.27 4.30
N LEU A 59 -3.49 1.60 5.56
CA LEU A 59 -2.93 0.65 6.52
C LEU A 59 -3.99 -0.22 7.20
N ASP A 60 -5.24 0.25 7.28
CA ASP A 60 -6.36 -0.51 7.83
C ASP A 60 -6.88 -1.55 6.86
N ASP A 61 -6.93 -1.23 5.57
CA ASP A 61 -7.30 -2.15 4.48
C ASP A 61 -6.25 -2.15 3.34
N PRO A 62 -5.03 -2.67 3.62
CA PRO A 62 -3.94 -2.66 2.65
C PRO A 62 -4.17 -3.69 1.54
N ALA A 63 -3.76 -3.35 0.31
CA ALA A 63 -3.70 -4.33 -0.77
C ALA A 63 -2.69 -5.46 -0.41
N PRO A 64 -3.14 -6.73 -0.32
CA PRO A 64 -2.26 -7.81 0.15
C PRO A 64 -1.09 -8.06 -0.80
N GLY A 65 0.10 -8.30 -0.23
CA GLY A 65 1.30 -8.66 -0.98
C GLY A 65 2.06 -7.49 -1.63
N ILE A 66 1.68 -6.24 -1.35
CA ILE A 66 2.37 -5.05 -1.89
C ILE A 66 3.38 -4.46 -0.90
N PHE A 67 3.04 -4.42 0.39
CA PHE A 67 3.98 -3.96 1.41
C PHE A 67 5.13 -4.95 1.62
N ASP A 68 6.35 -4.42 1.69
CA ASP A 68 7.49 -5.14 2.26
C ASP A 68 7.59 -4.86 3.78
N GLN A 69 8.43 -5.62 4.48
CA GLN A 69 8.56 -5.48 5.94
C GLN A 69 9.05 -4.09 6.37
N SER A 70 9.91 -3.45 5.57
CA SER A 70 10.54 -2.16 5.91
C SER A 70 9.53 -1.02 5.80
N SER A 71 8.88 -0.91 4.65
CA SER A 71 7.80 0.06 4.38
C SER A 71 6.65 -0.13 5.36
N TRP A 72 6.21 -1.36 5.62
CA TRP A 72 5.16 -1.66 6.60
C TRP A 72 5.51 -1.17 8.00
N THR A 73 6.72 -1.46 8.47
CA THR A 73 7.24 -1.01 9.76
C THR A 73 7.27 0.52 9.83
N LYS A 74 7.85 1.17 8.81
CA LYS A 74 8.00 2.62 8.72
C LYS A 74 6.65 3.33 8.87
N TRP A 75 5.65 2.93 8.10
CA TRP A 75 4.36 3.61 8.07
C TRP A 75 3.49 3.32 9.29
N ASN A 76 3.52 2.09 9.82
CA ASN A 76 2.84 1.78 11.07
C ASN A 76 3.43 2.57 12.24
N GLN A 77 4.77 2.67 12.33
CA GLN A 77 5.44 3.50 13.33
C GLN A 77 5.11 4.99 13.18
N ARG A 78 5.14 5.51 11.93
CA ARG A 78 4.81 6.91 11.63
C ARG A 78 3.43 7.31 12.16
N TYR A 79 2.46 6.40 12.09
CA TYR A 79 1.09 6.63 12.58
C TYR A 79 0.83 6.03 13.97
N GLY A 80 1.88 5.71 14.74
CA GLY A 80 1.77 5.34 16.16
C GLY A 80 1.17 3.95 16.43
N ARG A 81 1.14 3.04 15.43
CA ARG A 81 0.59 1.68 15.58
C ARG A 81 1.62 0.78 16.27
N THR A 82 1.47 0.65 17.60
CA THR A 82 2.31 -0.21 18.44
C THR A 82 1.44 -1.17 19.26
N PRO A 83 1.68 -2.51 19.20
CA PRO A 83 2.71 -3.19 18.40
C PRO A 83 2.47 -3.07 16.89
N ILE A 84 3.54 -3.18 16.09
CA ILE A 84 3.43 -3.20 14.63
C ILE A 84 2.66 -4.47 14.22
N PRO A 85 1.56 -4.37 13.48
CA PRO A 85 0.79 -5.55 13.06
C PRO A 85 1.62 -6.45 12.12
N PRO A 86 1.25 -7.72 11.95
CA PRO A 86 1.84 -8.57 10.91
C PRO A 86 1.53 -8.02 9.51
N LEU A 87 2.37 -8.37 8.52
CA LEU A 87 2.11 -8.02 7.11
C LEU A 87 0.75 -8.55 6.64
N PRO A 88 0.05 -7.81 5.75
CA PRO A 88 -1.25 -8.21 5.26
C PRO A 88 -1.15 -9.46 4.39
N LYS A 89 -1.99 -10.44 4.70
CA LYS A 89 -2.09 -11.71 3.96
C LYS A 89 -3.35 -11.70 3.08
N ARG A 90 -3.24 -12.27 1.88
CA ARG A 90 -4.40 -12.47 0.99
C ARG A 90 -5.39 -13.43 1.67
N ARG A 91 -6.65 -13.04 1.75
CA ARG A 91 -7.75 -13.89 2.21
C ARG A 91 -8.47 -14.49 1.01
N ILE A 92 -8.65 -15.81 0.99
CA ILE A 92 -9.41 -16.51 -0.05
C ILE A 92 -10.69 -17.03 0.61
N PRO A 93 -11.89 -16.60 0.16
CA PRO A 93 -13.15 -17.08 0.73
C PRO A 93 -13.24 -18.61 0.70
N GLY A 94 -13.65 -19.22 1.81
CA GLY A 94 -13.80 -20.67 1.94
C GLY A 94 -12.50 -21.45 2.14
N VAL A 95 -11.36 -20.77 2.27
CA VAL A 95 -10.06 -21.39 2.60
C VAL A 95 -9.65 -20.97 4.01
N ASP A 96 -9.49 -21.92 4.92
CA ASP A 96 -8.86 -21.66 6.22
C ASP A 96 -7.33 -21.55 6.02
N PRO A 97 -6.70 -20.40 6.31
CA PRO A 97 -5.26 -20.23 6.18
C PRO A 97 -4.44 -21.21 7.05
N THR A 98 -5.04 -21.80 8.09
CA THR A 98 -4.37 -22.79 8.96
C THR A 98 -4.40 -24.21 8.40
N GLU A 99 -5.29 -24.49 7.44
CA GLU A 99 -5.39 -25.79 6.76
C GLU A 99 -4.49 -25.87 5.52
N VAL A 100 -4.05 -24.72 4.99
CA VAL A 100 -3.07 -24.67 3.90
C VAL A 100 -1.68 -24.85 4.50
N ALA A 101 -1.11 -26.05 4.38
CA ALA A 101 0.27 -26.32 4.77
C ALA A 101 1.21 -25.30 4.10
N ASP A 102 2.11 -24.70 4.89
CA ASP A 102 3.15 -23.81 4.36
C ASP A 102 3.97 -24.57 3.31
N LEU A 103 3.69 -24.32 2.03
CA LEU A 103 4.38 -24.93 0.88
C LEU A 103 5.87 -24.56 0.83
N PHE A 104 6.28 -23.58 1.63
CA PHE A 104 7.65 -23.10 1.76
C PHE A 104 8.00 -23.02 3.25
N PRO A 105 8.47 -24.11 3.88
CA PRO A 105 8.91 -24.06 5.26
C PRO A 105 10.04 -23.04 5.42
N ALA A 106 10.06 -22.37 6.57
CA ALA A 106 11.17 -21.49 6.94
C ALA A 106 12.48 -22.27 6.83
N LYS A 107 13.43 -21.77 6.03
CA LYS A 107 14.77 -22.38 5.94
C LYS A 107 15.40 -22.34 7.33
N SER A 108 15.75 -23.53 7.85
CA SER A 108 16.56 -23.73 9.05
C SER A 108 17.96 -23.17 8.90
#